data_AF-A0A7X8VF69-F1
#
_entry.id   AF-A0A7X8VF69-F1
#
_cell.length_a   1.000
_cell.length_b   1.000
_cell.length_c   1.000
_cell.angle_alpha   90.00
_cell.angle_beta   90.00
_cell.angle_gamma   90.00
#
_symmetry.space_group_name_H-M   'P 1'
#
loop_
_entity.id
_entity.type
_entity.pdbx_description
1 polymer ?
#
loop_
_entity_poly.entity_id
_entity_poly.type
_entity_poly.pdbx_seq_one_letter_code
_entity_poly.pdbx_strand_id
1 'polypeptide(L)'
;MIKLGAHMKISKGFKKVPEDTVNIGGNTFQIFTHSPRTWSMKQPNNQEVDEFKINMKKFNISFDSVLVHSSYLINLASPKDDIWEKSVETMIEEIKAT
;
A
#
# COMPACT_ATOMS: atom_id res chain seq x y z
N MET A 1 -12.40 -13.79 15.36
CA MET A 1 -12.15 -14.31 13.99
C MET A 1 -10.67 -14.12 13.68
N ILE A 2 -10.00 -15.11 13.08
CA ILE A 2 -8.58 -15.00 12.72
C ILE A 2 -8.44 -14.04 11.54
N LYS A 3 -7.48 -13.10 11.62
CA LYS A 3 -7.04 -12.26 10.49
C LYS A 3 -5.79 -12.90 9.91
N LEU A 4 -5.88 -13.45 8.70
CA LEU A 4 -4.78 -14.12 8.01
C LEU A 4 -4.67 -13.62 6.57
N GLY A 5 -3.44 -13.33 6.14
CA GLY A 5 -3.17 -12.76 4.83
C GLY A 5 -1.68 -12.71 4.54
N ALA A 6 -1.31 -12.01 3.48
CA ALA A 6 0.07 -11.86 3.05
C ALA A 6 0.40 -10.43 2.60
N HIS A 7 1.68 -10.19 2.35
CA HIS A 7 2.11 -8.98 1.64
C HIS A 7 1.83 -9.15 0.15
N MET A 8 0.89 -8.38 -0.38
CA MET A 8 0.39 -8.53 -1.75
C MET A 8 1.13 -7.62 -2.72
N LYS A 9 1.20 -8.05 -3.99
CA LYS A 9 1.83 -7.29 -5.07
C LYS A 9 0.82 -6.30 -5.66
N ILE A 10 1.26 -5.08 -5.96
CA ILE A 10 0.43 -4.04 -6.58
C ILE A 10 0.71 -3.85 -8.08
N SER A 11 1.57 -4.67 -8.68
CA SER A 11 2.04 -4.49 -10.07
C SER A 11 0.94 -4.63 -11.13
N LYS A 12 -0.23 -5.18 -10.76
CA LYS A 12 -1.42 -5.28 -11.61
C LYS A 12 -2.51 -4.25 -11.22
N GLY A 13 -2.13 -3.24 -10.44
CA GLY A 13 -3.03 -2.23 -9.86
C GLY A 13 -3.67 -2.67 -8.55
N PHE A 14 -4.01 -1.69 -7.69
CA PHE A 14 -4.58 -1.93 -6.36
C PHE A 14 -5.88 -2.74 -6.39
N LYS A 15 -6.71 -2.54 -7.43
CA LYS A 15 -7.98 -3.26 -7.59
C LYS A 15 -7.85 -4.78 -7.57
N LYS A 16 -6.70 -5.34 -7.96
CA LYS A 16 -6.52 -6.80 -7.99
C LYS A 16 -6.25 -7.38 -6.59
N VAL A 17 -5.75 -6.55 -5.66
CA VAL A 17 -5.31 -6.98 -4.33
C VAL A 17 -6.42 -7.68 -3.52
N PRO A 18 -7.67 -7.16 -3.46
CA PRO A 18 -8.73 -7.85 -2.71
C PRO A 18 -9.07 -9.23 -3.27
N GLU A 19 -9.12 -9.37 -4.60
CA GLU A 19 -9.37 -10.66 -5.26
C GLU A 19 -8.22 -11.64 -4.98
N ASP A 20 -6.98 -11.21 -5.18
CA ASP A 20 -5.80 -12.04 -4.94
C ASP A 20 -5.70 -12.47 -3.46
N THR A 21 -6.16 -11.63 -2.53
CA THR A 21 -6.20 -11.94 -1.10
C THR A 21 -7.17 -13.08 -0.80
N VAL A 22 -8.39 -13.04 -1.37
CA VAL A 22 -9.36 -14.12 -1.19
C VAL A 22 -8.90 -15.40 -1.91
N ASN A 23 -8.27 -15.28 -3.07
CA ASN A 23 -7.75 -16.43 -3.83
C ASN A 23 -6.69 -17.25 -3.07
N ILE A 24 -5.96 -16.63 -2.14
CA ILE A 24 -5.00 -17.32 -1.26
C ILE A 24 -5.64 -17.78 0.07
N GLY A 25 -6.96 -17.63 0.24
CA GLY A 25 -7.68 -17.95 1.48
C GLY A 25 -7.53 -16.91 2.58
N GLY A 26 -7.09 -15.69 2.25
CA GLY A 26 -6.89 -14.60 3.20
C GLY A 26 -8.12 -13.70 3.38
N ASN A 27 -8.09 -12.90 4.44
CA ASN A 27 -9.10 -11.90 4.78
C ASN A 27 -8.50 -10.57 5.28
N THR A 28 -7.19 -10.40 5.12
CA THR A 28 -6.39 -9.21 5.41
C THR A 28 -5.24 -9.18 4.41
N PHE A 29 -4.63 -8.02 4.20
CA PHE A 29 -3.40 -7.92 3.40
C PHE A 29 -2.56 -6.73 3.84
N GLN A 30 -1.29 -6.76 3.43
CA GLN A 30 -0.42 -5.61 3.44
C GLN A 30 0.05 -5.28 2.02
N ILE A 31 0.18 -4.00 1.68
CA ILE A 31 0.70 -3.53 0.39
C ILE A 31 1.67 -2.36 0.55
N PHE A 32 2.47 -2.10 -0.48
CA PHE A 32 3.09 -0.79 -0.66
C PHE A 32 2.10 0.16 -1.36
N THR A 33 2.26 1.46 -1.22
CA THR A 33 1.53 2.49 -2.00
C THR A 33 2.20 2.82 -3.33
N HIS A 34 3.44 2.39 -3.52
CA HIS A 34 4.19 2.54 -4.77
C HIS A 34 5.31 1.48 -4.85
N SER A 35 6.23 1.62 -5.82
CA SER A 35 7.39 0.74 -5.91
C SER A 35 8.40 1.07 -4.80
N PRO A 36 8.70 0.15 -3.87
CA PRO A 36 9.60 0.44 -2.74
C PRO A 36 11.08 0.61 -3.16
N ARG A 37 11.35 0.60 -4.47
CA ARG A 37 12.68 0.76 -5.10
C ARG A 37 12.98 2.20 -5.52
N THR A 38 12.02 3.11 -5.43
CA THR A 38 12.13 4.49 -5.95
C THR A 38 11.66 5.52 -4.92
N TRP A 39 12.27 6.71 -4.94
CA TRP A 39 11.81 7.87 -4.15
C TRP A 39 10.61 8.58 -4.79
N SER A 40 10.58 8.59 -6.13
CA SER A 40 9.46 9.11 -6.90
C SER A 40 8.28 8.17 -6.82
N MET A 41 7.10 8.71 -6.53
CA MET A 41 5.83 8.00 -6.60
C MET A 41 4.75 8.85 -7.28
N LYS A 42 3.73 8.18 -7.81
CA LYS A 42 2.55 8.80 -8.40
C LYS A 42 1.35 8.50 -7.52
N GLN A 43 0.57 9.54 -7.19
CA GLN A 43 -0.67 9.38 -6.44
C GLN A 43 -1.69 8.55 -7.25
N PRO A 44 -2.43 7.63 -6.62
CA PRO A 44 -3.53 6.93 -7.29
C PRO A 44 -4.58 7.94 -7.71
N ASN A 45 -5.10 7.79 -8.93
CA ASN A 45 -6.18 8.66 -9.41
C ASN A 45 -7.55 8.20 -8.87
N ASN A 46 -8.56 9.06 -8.96
CA ASN A 46 -9.90 8.78 -8.42
C ASN A 46 -10.50 7.46 -8.94
N GLN A 47 -10.29 7.12 -10.22
CA GLN A 47 -10.78 5.87 -10.78
C GLN A 47 -10.09 4.66 -10.14
N GLU A 48 -8.77 4.70 -9.92
CA GLU A 48 -8.04 3.63 -9.24
C GLU A 48 -8.52 3.43 -7.80
N VAL A 49 -8.78 4.53 -7.09
CA VAL A 49 -9.32 4.52 -5.72
C VAL A 49 -10.72 3.91 -5.68
N ASP A 50 -11.60 4.31 -6.61
CA ASP A 50 -12.97 3.81 -6.66
C ASP A 50 -13.01 2.32 -7.02
N GLU A 51 -12.21 1.89 -8.01
CA GLU A 51 -12.09 0.48 -8.38
C GLU A 51 -11.57 -0.38 -7.21
N PHE A 52 -10.61 0.14 -6.43
CA PHE A 52 -10.13 -0.53 -5.22
C PHE A 52 -11.22 -0.66 -4.16
N LYS A 53 -11.94 0.43 -3.85
CA LYS A 53 -13.05 0.44 -2.88
C LYS A 53 -14.19 -0.52 -3.28
N ILE A 54 -14.55 -0.54 -4.56
CA ILE A 54 -15.55 -1.48 -5.11
C ILE A 54 -15.11 -2.92 -4.87
N ASN A 55 -13.85 -3.24 -5.12
CA ASN A 55 -13.35 -4.60 -4.93
C ASN A 55 -13.20 -4.98 -3.45
N MET A 56 -12.79 -4.05 -2.58
CA MET A 56 -12.79 -4.26 -1.12
C MET A 56 -14.19 -4.68 -0.63
N LYS A 57 -15.24 -3.97 -1.08
CA LYS A 57 -16.63 -4.31 -0.79
C LYS A 57 -17.05 -5.65 -1.40
N LYS A 58 -16.73 -5.89 -2.68
CA LYS A 58 -17.07 -7.11 -3.41
C LYS A 58 -16.51 -8.37 -2.73
N PHE A 59 -15.29 -8.30 -2.21
CA PHE A 59 -14.58 -9.42 -1.57
C PHE A 59 -14.70 -9.43 -0.05
N ASN A 60 -15.55 -8.56 0.53
CA ASN A 60 -15.83 -8.49 1.97
C ASN A 60 -14.57 -8.32 2.84
N ILE A 61 -13.64 -7.46 2.41
CA ILE A 61 -12.45 -7.11 3.18
C ILE A 61 -12.69 -5.75 3.85
N SER A 62 -12.52 -5.67 5.17
CA SER A 62 -12.66 -4.41 5.92
C SER A 62 -11.41 -3.55 5.79
N PHE A 63 -11.58 -2.23 5.71
CA PHE A 63 -10.45 -1.30 5.81
C PHE A 63 -9.70 -1.39 7.16
N ASP A 64 -10.37 -1.83 8.24
CA ASP A 64 -9.73 -2.07 9.56
C ASP A 64 -8.89 -3.36 9.60
N SER A 65 -8.80 -4.06 8.48
CA SER A 65 -8.08 -5.31 8.32
C SER A 65 -6.98 -5.24 7.28
N VAL A 66 -6.57 -4.05 6.83
CA VAL A 66 -5.51 -3.92 5.83
C VAL A 66 -4.43 -2.97 6.31
N LEU A 67 -3.22 -3.16 5.78
CA LEU A 67 -2.04 -2.41 6.18
C LEU A 67 -1.34 -1.86 4.94
N VAL A 68 -0.75 -0.68 5.11
CA VAL A 68 0.25 -0.15 4.18
C VAL A 68 1.61 -0.24 4.86
N HIS A 69 2.60 -0.74 4.11
CA HIS A 69 3.99 -0.72 4.53
C HIS A 69 4.73 0.36 3.76
N SER A 70 5.52 1.14 4.49
CA SER A 70 6.36 2.19 3.91
C SER A 70 7.51 1.62 3.08
N SER A 71 7.99 2.37 2.09
CA SER A 71 9.16 2.01 1.28
C SER A 71 10.40 1.77 2.13
N TYR A 72 11.18 0.73 1.82
CA TYR A 72 12.43 0.43 2.54
C TYR A 72 13.57 1.43 2.26
N LEU A 73 13.37 2.39 1.34
CA LEU A 73 14.31 3.50 1.14
C LEU A 73 14.25 4.53 2.27
N ILE A 74 13.08 4.70 2.89
CA ILE A 74 12.85 5.68 3.95
C ILE A 74 13.72 5.34 5.16
N ASN A 75 14.52 6.30 5.59
CA ASN A 75 15.32 6.25 6.80
C ASN A 75 15.24 7.59 7.54
N LEU A 76 14.23 7.73 8.41
CA LEU A 76 14.04 8.92 9.26
C LEU A 76 15.12 9.10 10.33
N ALA A 77 15.98 8.10 10.54
CA ALA A 77 17.13 8.16 11.43
C ALA A 77 18.45 8.37 10.67
N SER A 78 18.39 8.72 9.38
CA SER A 78 19.60 8.92 8.58
C SER A 78 20.44 10.08 9.13
N PRO A 79 21.77 9.89 9.29
CA PRO A 79 22.69 10.99 9.61
C PRO A 79 23.03 11.84 8.39
N LYS A 80 22.62 11.42 7.19
CA LYS A 80 22.79 12.16 5.95
C LYS A 80 21.52 12.94 5.66
N ASP A 81 21.66 14.26 5.58
CA ASP A 81 20.58 15.23 5.41
C ASP A 81 19.75 14.96 4.14
N ASP A 82 20.43 14.69 3.02
CA ASP A 82 19.80 14.39 1.73
C ASP A 82 18.90 13.13 1.75
N ILE A 83 19.26 12.13 2.56
CA ILE A 83 18.44 10.93 2.76
C ILE A 83 17.30 11.22 3.73
N TRP A 84 17.55 12.00 4.79
CA TRP A 84 16.53 12.37 5.76
C TRP A 84 15.41 13.20 5.10
N GLU A 85 15.75 14.23 4.33
CA GLU A 85 14.80 15.06 3.59
C GLU A 85 13.94 14.22 2.64
N LYS A 86 14.57 13.40 1.79
CA LYS A 86 13.85 12.49 0.89
C LYS A 86 12.97 11.50 1.65
N SER A 87 13.39 11.05 2.83
CA SER A 87 12.62 10.12 3.65
C SER A 87 11.35 10.78 4.21
N VAL A 88 11.46 12.03 4.69
CA VAL A 88 10.33 12.82 5.17
C VAL A 88 9.34 13.10 4.04
N GLU A 89 9.84 13.61 2.90
CA GLU A 89 9.01 13.91 1.73
C GLU A 89 8.28 12.67 1.23
N THR A 90 9.00 11.55 1.07
CA THR A 90 8.41 10.31 0.58
C THR A 90 7.38 9.75 1.56
N MET A 91 7.63 9.79 2.87
CA MET A 91 6.66 9.34 3.85
C MET A 91 5.38 10.19 3.82
N ILE A 92 5.49 11.51 3.64
CA ILE A 92 4.33 12.40 3.49
C ILE A 92 3.51 12.01 2.24
N GLU A 93 4.18 11.75 1.12
CA GLU A 93 3.50 11.32 -0.10
C GLU A 93 2.86 9.93 0.04
N GLU A 94 3.50 9.01 0.77
CA GLU A 94 2.92 7.70 1.09
C GLU A 94 1.65 7.83 1.93
N ILE A 95 1.63 8.74 2.91
CA ILE A 95 0.44 9.03 3.75
C ILE A 95 -0.69 9.65 2.91
N LYS A 96 -0.38 10.56 1.98
CA LYS A 96 -1.40 11.14 1.09
C LYS A 96 -2.03 10.11 0.16
N ALA A 97 -1.32 9.02 -0.14
CA ALA A 97 -1.79 7.94 -1.00
C ALA A 97 -2.70 6.92 -0.29
N THR A 98 -2.84 7.00 1.05
CA THR A 98 -3.72 6.15 1.86
C THR A 98 -5.05 6.83 2.16
#